data_AF-A0AAW9ZY72-F1
#
_entry.id   AF-A0AAW9ZY72-F1
#
_cell.length_a   1.000
_cell.length_b   1.000
_cell.length_c   1.000
_cell.angle_alpha   90.00
_cell.angle_beta   90.00
_cell.angle_gamma   90.00
#
_symmetry.space_group_name_H-M   'P 1'
#
loop_
_entity.id
_entity.type
_entity.pdbx_description
1 polymer ?
#
loop_
_entity_poly.entity_id
_entity_poly.type
_entity_poly.pdbx_seq_one_letter_code
_entity_poly.pdbx_strand_id
1 'polypeptide(L)'
;MLALIQAIHGLDDLTPDYLQSKMGVPVTHAATDPKRYGASAPLTSEWGYSFGMDQTPTAGRWFEFTFVPAQAGASPPMTEICRVDFDTFTKKLESIGFVRQRNMVEDGRWMSDFFSRPGVRVEVFPRGEADAPQERVEHHCVEWIYIR
;
A
#
# COMPACT_ATOMS: atom_id res chain seq x y z
N MET A 1 5.79 -1.89 6.11
CA MET A 1 5.54 -0.97 4.97
C MET A 1 6.40 0.30 5.00
N LEU A 2 6.26 1.21 5.98
CA LEU A 2 7.05 2.45 5.99
C LEU A 2 8.56 2.21 5.90
N ALA A 3 9.08 1.23 6.65
CA ALA A 3 10.50 0.85 6.62
C ALA A 3 10.97 0.31 5.26
N LEU A 4 10.07 -0.23 4.45
CA LEU A 4 10.34 -0.64 3.07
C LEU A 4 10.49 0.62 2.20
N ILE A 5 9.51 1.52 2.22
CA ILE A 5 9.54 2.77 1.42
C ILE A 5 10.74 3.65 1.78
N GLN A 6 11.11 3.71 3.07
CA GLN A 6 12.21 4.54 3.52
C GLN A 6 13.56 4.16 2.89
N ALA A 7 13.79 2.86 2.67
CA ALA A 7 15.09 2.33 2.28
C ALA A 7 15.29 2.13 0.77
N ILE A 8 14.26 2.40 -0.06
CA ILE A 8 14.36 2.27 -1.52
C ILE A 8 14.69 3.60 -2.20
N HIS A 9 15.54 3.58 -3.21
CA HIS A 9 15.87 4.69 -4.11
C HIS A 9 15.15 4.57 -5.46
N GLY A 10 14.62 3.39 -5.75
CA GLY A 10 13.80 3.12 -6.93
C GLY A 10 13.16 1.74 -6.87
N LEU A 11 12.34 1.46 -7.88
CA LEU A 11 11.67 0.16 -8.04
C LEU A 11 12.62 -1.04 -8.23
N ASP A 12 13.89 -0.81 -8.54
CA ASP A 12 14.90 -1.89 -8.64
C ASP A 12 15.32 -2.42 -7.27
N ASP A 13 15.15 -1.65 -6.20
CA ASP A 13 15.48 -2.09 -4.84
C ASP A 13 14.44 -3.06 -4.27
N LEU A 14 13.26 -3.15 -4.88
CA LEU A 14 12.15 -4.01 -4.44
C LEU A 14 12.30 -5.46 -4.91
N THR A 15 13.49 -6.04 -4.76
CA THR A 15 13.77 -7.44 -5.16
C THR A 15 12.97 -8.46 -4.32
N PRO A 16 12.78 -9.70 -4.81
CA PRO A 16 12.13 -10.75 -4.02
C PRO A 16 12.76 -10.96 -2.63
N ASP A 17 14.09 -11.00 -2.55
CA ASP A 17 14.83 -11.16 -1.29
C ASP A 17 14.61 -9.98 -0.35
N TYR A 18 14.64 -8.76 -0.89
CA TYR A 18 14.39 -7.55 -0.11
C TYR A 18 12.97 -7.56 0.45
N LEU A 19 11.96 -7.83 -0.38
CA LEU A 19 10.57 -7.92 0.03
C LEU A 19 10.37 -9.01 1.09
N GLN A 20 10.93 -10.21 0.89
CA GLN A 20 10.88 -11.29 1.87
C GLN A 20 11.49 -10.86 3.21
N SER A 21 12.64 -10.20 3.19
CA SER A 21 13.32 -9.74 4.42
C SER A 21 12.50 -8.69 5.20
N LYS A 22 11.75 -7.83 4.49
CA LYS A 22 10.95 -6.76 5.11
C LYS A 22 9.55 -7.19 5.50
N MET A 23 8.98 -8.15 4.77
CA MET A 23 7.59 -8.60 4.96
C MET A 23 7.49 -9.88 5.80
N GLY A 24 8.59 -10.62 5.96
CA GLY A 24 8.65 -11.81 6.81
C GLY A 24 7.88 -13.01 6.27
N VAL A 25 7.51 -13.00 4.98
CA VAL A 25 6.79 -14.08 4.30
C VAL A 25 7.50 -14.46 3.01
N PRO A 26 7.47 -15.73 2.59
CA PRO A 26 8.10 -16.16 1.34
C PRO A 26 7.53 -15.42 0.14
N VAL A 27 8.42 -14.88 -0.71
CA VAL A 27 8.04 -14.22 -1.95
C VAL A 27 8.24 -15.19 -3.11
N THR A 28 7.20 -15.37 -3.92
CA THR A 28 7.22 -16.29 -5.06
C THR A 28 6.95 -15.55 -6.36
N HIS A 29 7.53 -16.07 -7.44
CA HIS A 29 7.24 -15.60 -8.79
C HIS A 29 5.91 -16.17 -9.28
N ALA A 30 5.19 -15.40 -10.10
CA ALA A 30 4.02 -15.91 -10.79
C ALA A 30 4.43 -17.03 -11.75
N ALA A 31 3.66 -18.14 -11.76
CA ALA A 31 4.00 -19.32 -12.54
C ALA A 31 4.13 -19.05 -14.05
N THR A 32 3.38 -18.07 -14.56
CA THR A 32 3.34 -17.71 -15.98
C THR A 32 4.20 -16.51 -16.34
N ASP A 33 4.75 -15.78 -15.36
CA ASP A 33 5.56 -14.59 -15.61
C ASP A 33 6.58 -14.34 -14.48
N PRO A 34 7.87 -14.62 -14.71
CA PRO A 34 8.91 -14.38 -13.71
C PRO A 34 9.16 -12.90 -13.43
N LYS A 35 8.60 -11.97 -14.22
CA LYS A 35 8.65 -10.52 -13.95
C LYS A 35 7.63 -10.08 -12.90
N ARG A 36 6.76 -11.00 -12.47
CA ARG A 36 5.78 -10.77 -11.42
C ARG A 36 6.13 -11.62 -10.22
N TYR A 37 6.20 -11.00 -9.06
CA TYR A 37 6.43 -11.70 -7.81
C TYR A 37 5.75 -11.00 -6.65
N GLY A 38 5.41 -11.76 -5.62
CA GLY A 38 4.69 -11.24 -4.48
C GLY A 38 4.42 -12.30 -3.44
N ALA A 39 3.62 -11.93 -2.45
CA ALA A 39 3.10 -12.85 -1.47
C ALA A 39 1.76 -12.35 -0.92
N SER A 40 1.09 -13.22 -0.19
CA SER A 40 -0.08 -12.85 0.61
C SER A 40 -0.05 -13.64 1.91
N ALA A 41 -0.60 -13.08 2.97
CA ALA A 41 -0.69 -13.74 4.25
C ALA A 41 -1.94 -13.31 5.04
N PRO A 42 -2.48 -14.20 5.90
CA PRO A 42 -3.52 -13.82 6.83
C PRO A 42 -2.99 -12.81 7.84
N LEU A 43 -3.87 -11.93 8.33
CA LEU A 43 -3.54 -10.91 9.31
C LEU A 43 -4.44 -11.00 10.54
N THR A 44 -5.76 -11.08 10.32
CA THR A 44 -6.77 -11.35 11.36
C THR A 44 -7.78 -12.38 10.83
N SER A 45 -8.87 -12.64 11.55
CA SER A 45 -9.96 -13.49 11.04
C SER A 45 -10.69 -12.87 9.85
N GLU A 46 -10.73 -11.54 9.78
CA GLU A 46 -11.45 -10.78 8.75
C GLU A 46 -10.53 -10.24 7.64
N TRP A 47 -9.22 -10.22 7.90
CA TRP A 47 -8.25 -9.55 7.05
C TRP A 47 -7.03 -10.43 6.72
N GLY A 48 -6.56 -10.28 5.49
CA GLY A 48 -5.20 -10.60 5.07
C GLY A 48 -4.53 -9.37 4.47
N TYR A 49 -3.32 -9.57 3.96
CA TYR A 49 -2.66 -8.58 3.11
C TYR A 49 -2.02 -9.28 1.90
N SER A 50 -1.89 -8.53 0.82
CA SER A 50 -1.18 -8.93 -0.39
C SER A 50 -0.18 -7.86 -0.77
N PHE A 51 0.93 -8.27 -1.36
CA PHE A 51 1.86 -7.35 -2.00
C PHE A 51 2.53 -8.01 -3.19
N GLY A 52 2.97 -7.20 -4.14
CA GLY A 52 3.69 -7.70 -5.29
C GLY A 52 4.31 -6.61 -6.13
N MET A 53 5.26 -7.05 -6.95
CA MET A 53 5.92 -6.28 -7.98
C MET A 53 5.47 -6.81 -9.34
N ASP A 54 5.12 -5.90 -10.24
CA ASP A 54 5.00 -6.17 -11.67
C ASP A 54 6.13 -5.41 -12.39
N GLN A 55 7.00 -6.15 -13.09
CA GLN A 55 8.09 -5.58 -13.88
C GLN A 55 7.82 -5.64 -15.39
N THR A 56 6.58 -5.89 -15.81
CA THR A 56 6.22 -5.99 -17.23
C THR A 56 6.28 -4.61 -17.91
N PRO A 57 6.93 -4.48 -19.08
CA PRO A 57 7.10 -3.18 -19.74
C PRO A 57 5.79 -2.52 -20.19
N THR A 58 4.76 -3.31 -20.47
CA THR A 58 3.54 -2.87 -21.15
C THR A 58 2.60 -2.05 -20.27
N ALA A 59 2.60 -2.26 -18.96
CA ALA A 59 1.77 -1.50 -18.01
C ALA A 59 2.61 -0.60 -17.08
N GLY A 60 3.92 -0.50 -17.34
CA GLY A 60 4.90 0.13 -16.44
C GLY A 60 5.35 -0.82 -15.34
N ARG A 61 6.42 -0.47 -14.62
CA ARG A 61 6.81 -1.22 -13.43
C ARG A 61 6.05 -0.65 -12.24
N TRP A 62 5.55 -1.50 -11.35
CA TRP A 62 4.96 -1.02 -10.09
C TRP A 62 5.06 -2.05 -8.98
N PHE A 63 5.01 -1.53 -7.76
CA PHE A 63 4.75 -2.31 -6.57
C PHE A 63 3.40 -1.94 -5.98
N GLU A 64 2.71 -2.93 -5.42
CA GLU A 64 1.43 -2.78 -4.75
C GLU A 64 1.47 -3.47 -3.39
N PHE A 65 0.83 -2.86 -2.40
CA PHE A 65 0.46 -3.48 -1.13
C PHE A 65 -1.00 -3.14 -0.83
N THR A 66 -1.79 -4.13 -0.48
CA THR A 66 -3.22 -3.94 -0.16
C THR A 66 -3.65 -4.83 0.98
N PHE A 67 -4.57 -4.33 1.81
CA PHE A 67 -5.31 -5.16 2.74
C PHE A 67 -6.47 -5.85 1.99
N VAL A 68 -6.58 -7.16 2.15
CA VAL A 68 -7.59 -7.97 1.47
C VAL A 68 -8.57 -8.56 2.48
N PRO A 69 -9.89 -8.45 2.28
CA PRO A 69 -10.85 -9.17 3.10
C PRO A 69 -10.63 -10.68 3.04
N ALA A 70 -10.73 -11.37 4.18
CA ALA A 70 -10.58 -12.83 4.25
C ALA A 70 -11.68 -13.56 3.47
N GLN A 71 -12.88 -12.97 3.41
CA GLN A 71 -13.99 -13.45 2.60
C GLN A 71 -14.15 -12.59 1.33
N ALA A 72 -14.18 -13.24 0.16
CA ALA A 72 -14.40 -12.56 -1.11
C ALA A 72 -15.74 -11.79 -1.11
N GLY A 73 -15.70 -10.52 -1.50
CA GLY A 73 -16.86 -9.63 -1.56
C GLY A 73 -17.26 -9.01 -0.20
N ALA A 74 -16.61 -9.39 0.90
CA ALA A 74 -16.82 -8.72 2.18
C ALA A 74 -16.13 -7.34 2.21
N SER A 75 -16.63 -6.45 3.07
CA SER A 75 -16.01 -5.15 3.36
C SER A 75 -16.00 -4.92 4.87
N PRO A 76 -15.22 -5.71 5.64
CA PRO A 76 -15.16 -5.57 7.09
C PRO A 76 -14.63 -4.17 7.47
N PRO A 77 -14.92 -3.68 8.70
CA PRO A 77 -14.32 -2.44 9.21
C PRO A 77 -12.79 -2.52 9.24
N MET A 78 -12.13 -1.41 8.96
CA MET A 78 -10.67 -1.29 9.01
C MET A 78 -10.14 -1.23 10.45
N THR A 79 -10.99 -1.09 11.48
CA THR A 79 -10.59 -0.91 12.89
C THR A 79 -9.45 -1.83 13.34
N GLU A 80 -9.49 -3.14 13.03
CA GLU A 80 -8.44 -4.07 13.45
C GLU A 80 -7.08 -3.83 12.76
N ILE A 81 -7.12 -3.31 11.53
CA ILE A 81 -5.95 -3.08 10.67
C ILE A 81 -5.55 -1.61 10.57
N CYS A 82 -6.30 -0.70 11.21
CA CYS A 82 -6.01 0.73 11.31
C CYS A 82 -4.78 1.07 12.19
N ARG A 83 -3.88 0.10 12.38
CA ARG A 83 -2.54 0.33 12.95
C ARG A 83 -1.68 1.18 12.03
N VAL A 84 -2.01 1.21 10.74
CA VAL A 84 -1.42 2.11 9.76
C VAL A 84 -2.38 3.29 9.56
N ASP A 85 -2.45 4.16 10.56
CA ASP A 85 -3.17 5.44 10.49
C ASP A 85 -2.65 6.28 9.32
N PHE A 86 -3.56 6.84 8.53
CA PHE A 86 -3.22 7.56 7.30
C PHE A 86 -2.43 8.84 7.58
N ASP A 87 -2.88 9.65 8.53
CA ASP A 87 -2.23 10.93 8.83
C ASP A 87 -0.84 10.74 9.42
N THR A 88 -0.68 9.77 10.32
CA THR A 88 0.61 9.40 10.88
C THR A 88 1.54 8.84 9.82
N PHE A 89 1.04 7.98 8.92
CA PHE A 89 1.85 7.39 7.85
C PHE A 89 2.34 8.44 6.86
N THR A 90 1.45 9.32 6.40
CA THR A 90 1.77 10.36 5.41
C THR A 90 2.71 11.43 5.95
N LYS A 91 2.53 11.87 7.20
CA LYS A 91 3.50 12.77 7.86
C LYS A 91 4.90 12.16 7.94
N LYS A 92 5.00 10.84 8.13
CA LYS A 92 6.29 10.15 8.13
C LYS A 92 6.92 10.12 6.74
N LEU A 93 6.14 9.95 5.67
CA LEU A 93 6.63 10.06 4.29
C LEU A 93 7.20 11.46 4.01
N GLU A 94 6.51 12.51 4.43
CA GLU A 94 6.99 13.89 4.30
C GLU A 94 8.31 14.10 5.07
N SER A 95 8.40 13.55 6.30
CA SER A 95 9.60 13.67 7.14
C SER A 95 10.86 13.00 6.55
N ILE A 96 10.69 12.04 5.65
CA ILE A 96 11.81 11.33 4.98
C ILE A 96 12.04 11.82 3.54
N GLY A 97 11.54 13.02 3.22
CA GLY A 97 11.89 13.76 2.01
C GLY A 97 10.95 13.58 0.82
N PHE A 98 9.76 12.99 1.02
CA PHE A 98 8.74 13.01 -0.03
C PHE A 98 7.96 14.32 -0.02
N VAL A 99 7.62 14.80 -1.21
CA VAL A 99 6.69 15.93 -1.41
C VAL A 99 5.28 15.37 -1.61
N ARG A 100 4.33 15.83 -0.79
CA ARG A 100 2.91 15.43 -0.83
C ARG A 100 2.14 16.24 -1.87
N GLN A 101 1.25 15.57 -2.59
CA GLN A 101 0.24 16.16 -3.47
C GLN A 101 -1.08 15.40 -3.29
N ARG A 102 -2.18 16.13 -3.03
CA ARG A 102 -3.51 15.51 -2.99
C ARG A 102 -3.95 15.08 -4.38
N ASN A 103 -4.51 13.88 -4.46
CA ASN A 103 -5.18 13.38 -5.65
C ASN A 103 -6.69 13.55 -5.48
N MET A 104 -7.24 14.51 -6.21
CA MET A 104 -8.67 14.79 -6.24
C MET A 104 -9.24 14.26 -7.56
N VAL A 105 -10.37 13.56 -7.50
CA VAL A 105 -11.11 13.17 -8.70
C VAL A 105 -11.87 14.37 -9.28
N GLU A 106 -12.40 14.25 -10.50
CA GLU A 106 -13.01 15.35 -11.25
C GLU A 106 -14.14 16.09 -10.51
N ASP A 107 -14.87 15.39 -9.63
CA ASP A 107 -15.95 15.96 -8.82
C ASP A 107 -15.47 16.63 -7.52
N GLY A 108 -14.15 16.75 -7.33
CA GLY A 108 -13.54 17.39 -6.17
C GLY A 108 -13.50 16.51 -4.93
N ARG A 109 -13.85 15.23 -5.01
CA ARG A 109 -13.63 14.27 -3.91
C ARG A 109 -12.17 13.88 -3.82
N TRP A 110 -11.71 13.71 -2.59
CA TRP A 110 -10.37 13.21 -2.31
C TRP A 110 -10.33 11.70 -2.51
N MET A 111 -9.36 11.21 -3.30
CA MET A 111 -9.22 9.79 -3.62
C MET A 111 -7.98 9.17 -2.98
N SER A 112 -6.85 9.87 -3.03
CA SER A 112 -5.56 9.38 -2.53
C SER A 112 -4.60 10.55 -2.36
N ASP A 113 -3.42 10.29 -1.81
CA ASP A 113 -2.32 11.23 -1.84
C ASP A 113 -1.09 10.65 -2.55
N PHE A 114 -0.49 11.46 -3.43
CA PHE A 114 0.79 11.19 -4.03
C PHE A 114 1.93 11.74 -3.18
N PHE A 115 3.02 10.99 -3.09
CA PHE A 115 4.25 11.34 -2.42
C PHE A 115 5.38 11.08 -3.40
N SER A 116 6.13 12.11 -3.77
CA SER A 116 7.22 11.98 -4.75
C SER A 116 8.55 12.42 -4.17
N ARG A 117 9.60 11.66 -4.50
CA ARG A 117 11.02 12.05 -4.39
C ARG A 117 11.76 11.54 -5.63
N PRO A 118 13.02 11.95 -5.90
CA PRO A 118 13.75 11.42 -7.05
C PRO A 118 13.75 9.89 -7.06
N GLY A 119 13.31 9.29 -8.17
CA GLY A 119 13.30 7.83 -8.39
C GLY A 119 12.12 7.06 -7.78
N VAL A 120 11.27 7.67 -6.94
CA VAL A 120 10.14 6.98 -6.29
C VAL A 120 8.92 7.89 -6.19
N ARG A 121 7.78 7.39 -6.67
CA ARG A 121 6.44 7.95 -6.42
C ARG A 121 5.58 6.92 -5.69
N VAL A 122 5.06 7.30 -4.53
CA VAL A 122 4.12 6.52 -3.75
C VAL A 122 2.73 7.15 -3.86
N GLU A 123 1.71 6.34 -4.06
CA GLU A 123 0.30 6.72 -3.91
C GLU A 123 -0.26 5.97 -2.71
N VAL A 124 -0.93 6.68 -1.81
CA VAL A 124 -1.51 6.12 -0.58
C VAL A 124 -3.01 6.37 -0.62
N PHE A 125 -3.78 5.29 -0.61
CA PHE A 125 -5.23 5.32 -0.61
C PHE A 125 -5.76 5.22 0.82
N PRO A 126 -6.55 6.21 1.26
CA PRO A 126 -7.23 6.19 2.55
C PRO A 126 -8.55 5.40 2.48
N ARG A 127 -8.94 4.81 3.61
CA ARG A 127 -10.31 4.36 3.86
C ARG A 127 -10.71 4.70 5.29
N GLY A 128 -11.96 5.11 5.50
CA GLY A 128 -12.50 5.33 6.85
C GLY A 128 -12.38 4.08 7.72
N GLU A 129 -12.11 4.27 9.01
CA GLU A 129 -11.88 3.18 9.96
C GLU A 129 -13.10 2.25 10.07
N ALA A 130 -14.31 2.82 10.07
CA ALA A 130 -15.57 2.08 10.12
C ALA A 130 -16.71 2.93 9.51
N ASP A 131 -17.84 2.31 9.21
CA ASP A 131 -19.02 2.99 8.66
C ASP A 131 -19.80 3.83 9.70
N ALA A 132 -19.51 3.61 10.99
CA ALA A 132 -20.07 4.37 12.12
C ALA A 132 -19.23 4.14 13.39
N PRO A 133 -19.29 5.06 14.38
CA PRO A 133 -19.91 6.38 14.31
C PRO A 133 -19.11 7.35 13.41
N GLN A 134 -19.62 8.56 13.17
CA GLN A 134 -19.05 9.53 12.22
C GLN A 134 -17.55 9.79 12.45
N GLU A 135 -17.11 9.78 13.71
CA GLU A 135 -15.71 9.98 14.08
C GLU A 135 -14.79 8.90 13.47
N ARG A 136 -15.28 7.66 13.33
CA ARG A 136 -14.56 6.56 12.68
C ARG A 136 -14.68 6.58 11.17
N VAL A 137 -15.73 7.18 10.62
CA VAL A 137 -15.84 7.43 9.19
C VAL A 137 -14.77 8.42 8.76
N GLU A 138 -14.52 9.45 9.56
CA GLU A 138 -13.55 10.53 9.28
C GLU A 138 -12.11 10.19 9.66
N HIS A 139 -11.90 9.22 10.55
CA HIS A 139 -10.57 8.68 10.84
C HIS A 139 -10.14 7.71 9.74
N HIS A 140 -9.14 8.10 8.96
CA HIS A 140 -8.71 7.32 7.80
C HIS A 140 -7.50 6.43 8.11
N CYS A 141 -7.57 5.19 7.64
CA CYS A 141 -6.50 4.22 7.67
C CYS A 141 -5.93 4.06 6.25
N VAL A 142 -4.68 3.62 6.14
CA VAL A 142 -4.12 3.20 4.85
C VAL A 142 -4.79 1.89 4.43
N GLU A 143 -5.48 1.90 3.28
CA GLU A 143 -6.06 0.70 2.67
C GLU A 143 -5.09 0.07 1.67
N TRP A 144 -4.51 0.92 0.82
CA TRP A 144 -3.74 0.50 -0.33
C TRP A 144 -2.57 1.46 -0.55
N ILE A 145 -1.40 0.91 -0.84
CA ILE A 145 -0.21 1.62 -1.28
C ILE A 145 0.22 1.13 -2.65
N TYR A 146 0.58 2.08 -3.49
CA TYR A 146 1.07 1.83 -4.84
C TYR A 146 2.35 2.62 -5.08
N ILE A 147 3.38 2.01 -5.69
CA ILE A 147 4.69 2.63 -5.92
C ILE A 147 5.07 2.52 -7.39
N ARG A 148 5.52 3.64 -7.97
CA ARG A 148 6.07 3.75 -9.33
C ARG A 148 7.43 4.44 -9.35
#